data_AF-A0A9D6M9T6-F1
#
_entry.id   AF-A0A9D6M9T6-F1
#
_cell.length_a   1.000
_cell.length_b   1.000
_cell.length_c   1.000
_cell.angle_alpha   90.00
_cell.angle_beta   90.00
_cell.angle_gamma   90.00
#
_symmetry.space_group_name_H-M   'P 1'
#
loop_
_entity.id
_entity.type
_entity.pdbx_description
1 polymer ?
#
loop_
_entity_poly.entity_id
_entity_poly.type
_entity_poly.pdbx_seq_one_letter_code
_entity_poly.pdbx_strand_id
1 'polypeptide(L)' 'MSFAKRHKFALQLIAFLAVMLPSIGLFYSATARAGGVTWLLVGVVAGGMVIAVWAS' A
#
# COMPACT_ATOMS: atom_id res chain seq x y z
N MET A 1 -16.03 20.10 -7.24
CA MET A 1 -14.90 19.32 -7.79
C MET A 1 -14.47 18.34 -6.70
N SER A 2 -14.59 17.02 -6.90
CA SER A 2 -14.28 16.02 -5.86
C SER A 2 -12.82 16.15 -5.38
N PHE A 3 -12.58 15.99 -4.07
CA PHE A 3 -11.25 16.00 -3.45
C PHE A 3 -10.26 15.09 -4.19
N ALA A 4 -10.74 13.92 -4.65
CA ALA A 4 -9.98 12.95 -5.44
C ALA A 4 -9.49 13.51 -6.79
N LYS A 5 -10.26 14.38 -7.45
CA LYS A 5 -9.86 15.02 -8.72
C LYS A 5 -8.80 16.10 -8.52
N ARG A 6 -8.83 16.83 -7.39
CA ARG A 6 -7.83 17.85 -7.06
C ARG A 6 -6.47 17.25 -6.65
N HIS A 7 -6.50 16.11 -5.97
CA HIS A 7 -5.29 15.47 -5.42
C HIS A 7 -4.97 14.12 -6.07
N LYS A 8 -5.43 13.89 -7.31
CA LYS A 8 -5.27 12.60 -8.01
C LYS A 8 -3.82 12.12 -8.04
N PHE A 9 -2.89 13.01 -8.37
CA PHE A 9 -1.46 12.70 -8.40
C PHE A 9 -0.92 12.32 -7.02
N ALA A 10 -1.26 13.08 -5.97
CA ALA A 10 -0.82 12.79 -4.61
C ALA A 10 -1.39 11.46 -4.09
N LEU A 11 -2.67 11.17 -4.37
CA LEU A 11 -3.30 9.90 -3.99
C LEU A 11 -2.67 8.70 -4.71
N GLN A 12 -2.36 8.83 -5.99
CA GLN A 12 -1.63 7.79 -6.73
C GLN A 12 -0.20 7.60 -6.23
N LEU A 13 0.49 8.68 -5.85
CA LEU A 13 1.83 8.60 -5.25
C LEU A 13 1.78 7.90 -3.89
N ILE A 14 0.82 8.25 -3.02
CA ILE A 14 0.63 7.60 -1.72
C ILE A 14 0.31 6.11 -1.91
N ALA A 15 -0.57 5.78 -2.84
CA ALA A 15 -0.90 4.40 -3.17
C ALA A 15 0.32 3.61 -3.66
N PHE A 16 1.15 4.21 -4.53
CA PHE A 16 2.40 3.61 -4.99
C PHE A 16 3.37 3.35 -3.83
N LEU A 17 3.57 4.33 -2.95
CA LEU A 17 4.42 4.19 -1.78
C LEU A 17 3.91 3.13 -0.80
N ALA A 18 2.60 3.07 -0.57
CA ALA A 18 1.97 2.07 0.28
C ALA A 18 2.14 0.63 -0.24
N VAL A 19 2.38 0.44 -1.55
CA VAL A 19 2.69 -0.87 -2.13
C VAL A 19 4.19 -1.15 -2.11
N MET A 20 5.03 -0.16 -2.47
CA MET A 20 6.48 -0.35 -2.62
C MET A 20 7.22 -0.47 -1.28
N LEU A 21 6.98 0.42 -0.32
CA LEU A 21 7.69 0.43 0.97
C LEU A 21 7.59 -0.91 1.74
N PRO A 22 6.41 -1.53 1.90
CA PRO A 22 6.30 -2.77 2.67
C PRO A 22 6.84 -4.00 1.93
N SER A 23 7.16 -3.94 0.63
CA SER A 23 7.65 -5.09 -0.14
C SER A 23 8.95 -5.70 0.42
N ILE A 24 9.89 -4.84 0.85
CA ILE A 24 11.14 -5.25 1.49
C ILE A 24 10.84 -5.90 2.86
N GLY A 25 9.98 -5.28 3.66
CA GLY A 25 9.56 -5.82 4.95
C GLY A 25 8.81 -7.15 4.82
N LEU A 26 8.05 -7.34 3.75
CA LEU A 26 7.36 -8.59 3.45
C LEU A 26 8.34 -9.72 3.18
N PHE A 27 9.39 -9.47 2.38
CA PHE A 27 10.42 -10.45 2.11
C PHE A 27 11.11 -10.94 3.39
N TYR A 28 11.54 -10.02 4.25
CA TYR A 28 12.20 -10.38 5.50
C TYR A 28 11.25 -11.03 6.50
N SER A 29 10.03 -10.51 6.68
CA SER A 29 9.05 -11.07 7.63
C SER A 29 8.58 -12.47 7.23
N ALA A 30 8.37 -12.72 5.94
CA ALA A 30 8.03 -14.03 5.41
C ALA A 30 9.18 -15.03 5.63
N THR A 31 10.42 -14.61 5.39
CA THR A 31 11.62 -15.45 5.60
C THR A 31 11.82 -15.78 7.08
N ALA A 32 11.58 -14.82 7.97
CA ALA A 32 11.65 -14.99 9.42
C ALA A 32 10.44 -15.75 10.03
N ARG A 33 9.48 -16.20 9.20
CA ARG A 33 8.20 -16.81 9.62
C ARG A 33 7.42 -15.95 10.62
N ALA A 34 7.58 -14.64 10.56
CA ALA A 34 6.90 -13.67 11.42
C ALA A 34 5.48 -13.40 10.88
N GLY A 35 4.63 -14.44 10.90
CA GLY A 35 3.33 -14.43 10.22
C GLY A 35 2.44 -13.22 10.54
N GLY A 36 2.43 -12.76 11.80
CA GLY A 36 1.67 -11.57 12.19
C GLY A 36 2.11 -10.29 11.47
N VAL A 37 3.43 -10.06 11.39
CA VAL A 37 4.00 -8.89 10.68
C VAL A 37 3.77 -9.01 9.18
N THR A 38 3.91 -10.21 8.62
CA THR A 38 3.62 -10.47 7.21
C THR A 38 2.19 -10.11 6.85
N TRP A 39 1.19 -10.57 7.63
CA TRP A 39 -0.22 -10.25 7.39
C TRP A 39 -0.51 -8.75 7.52
N LEU A 40 0.12 -8.06 8.47
CA LEU A 40 0.00 -6.62 8.64
C LEU A 40 0.50 -5.87 7.40
N LEU A 41 1.68 -6.24 6.89
CA LEU A 41 2.27 -5.61 5.70
C LEU A 41 1.46 -5.94 4.43
N VAL A 42 0.92 -7.16 4.30
CA VAL A 42 -0.02 -7.50 3.21
C VAL A 42 -1.27 -6.62 3.28
N GLY A 43 -1.80 -6.36 4.48
CA GLY A 43 -2.94 -5.45 4.66
C GLY A 43 -2.64 -4.03 4.19
N VAL A 44 -1.44 -3.51 4.45
CA VAL A 44 -1.01 -2.18 3.97
C VAL A 44 -0.94 -2.15 2.44
N VAL A 45 -0.39 -3.19 1.81
CA VAL A 45 -0.34 -3.31 0.34
C VAL A 45 -1.76 -3.33 -0.25
N ALA A 46 -2.64 -4.16 0.31
CA ALA A 46 -4.03 -4.26 -0.14
C ALA A 46 -4.78 -2.92 0.01
N GLY A 47 -4.57 -2.21 1.12
CA GLY A 47 -5.11 -0.86 1.32
C GLY A 47 -4.61 0.14 0.28
N GLY A 48 -3.31 0.12 -0.04
CA GLY A 48 -2.72 0.93 -1.10
C GLY A 48 -3.36 0.70 -2.46
N MET A 49 -3.63 -0.57 -2.82
CA MET A 49 -4.31 -0.91 -4.08
C MET A 49 -5.76 -0.40 -4.12
N VAL A 50 -6.51 -0.49 -3.02
CA VAL A 50 -7.88 0.05 -2.95
C VAL A 50 -7.88 1.56 -3.15
N ILE A 51 -6.92 2.27 -2.53
CA ILE A 51 -6.75 3.72 -2.71
C ILE A 51 -6.41 4.05 -4.17
N ALA A 52 -5.54 3.27 -4.82
CA ALA A 52 -5.19 3.45 -6.22
C ALA A 52 -6.41 3.32 -7.14
N VAL A 53 -7.22 2.27 -6.95
CA VAL A 53 -8.43 2.02 -7.75
C VAL A 53 -9.47 3.13 -7.53
N TRP A 54 -9.68 3.54 -6.29
CA TRP A 54 -10.65 4.59 -5.96
C TRP A 54 -10.25 5.97 -6.51
N ALA A 55 -8.94 6.26 -6.57
CA ALA A 55 -8.42 7.53 -7.09
C ALA A 55 -8.26 7.58 -8.62
N SER A 56 -8.45 6.46 -9.32
CA SER A 56 -8.29 6.33 -10.78
C SER A 56 -9.51 6.83 -11.55
#